data_AF-A0A378MW38-F1
#
_entry.id   AF-A0A378MW38-F1
#
_cell.length_a   1.000
_cell.length_b   1.000
_cell.length_c   1.000
_cell.angle_alpha   90.00
_cell.angle_beta   90.00
_cell.angle_gamma   90.00
#
_symmetry.space_group_name_H-M   'P 1'
#
loop_
_entity.id
_entity.type
_entity.pdbx_description
1 polymer ?
#
loop_
_entity_poly.entity_id
_entity_poly.type
_entity_poly.pdbx_seq_one_letter_code
_entity_poly.pdbx_strand_id
1 'polypeptide(L)'
;MKWIYHFGEENFDNMSNINKVLREKLKRIAEIKAPEVAVEQRSADGTIKWAMQVGDQQIETVYIPEDDRATLCVSSQVGCALACTFCSTAQQGFNRNLSVAEIIGQVWRASKIIGNFGVTGVRPITNVVMMEWVNHC
;
A
#
# COMPACT_ATOMS: atom_id res chain seq x y z
N MET A 1 12.15 -8.61 -8.00
CA MET A 1 12.15 -7.32 -7.25
C MET A 1 11.98 -6.11 -8.14
N LYS A 2 12.85 -5.80 -9.12
CA LYS A 2 12.68 -4.60 -9.98
C LYS A 2 11.30 -4.51 -10.66
N TRP A 3 10.84 -5.58 -11.32
CA TRP A 3 9.50 -5.64 -11.91
C TRP A 3 8.38 -5.29 -10.93
N ILE A 4 8.46 -5.85 -9.73
CA ILE A 4 7.46 -5.66 -8.69
C ILE A 4 7.42 -4.18 -8.25
N TYR A 5 8.54 -3.62 -7.80
CA TYR A 5 8.51 -2.30 -7.15
C TYR A 5 8.75 -1.12 -8.09
N HIS A 6 9.62 -1.26 -9.09
CA HIS A 6 9.87 -0.18 -10.03
C HIS A 6 8.79 -0.09 -11.10
N PHE A 7 8.15 -1.20 -11.48
CA PHE A 7 7.16 -1.21 -12.57
C PHE A 7 5.74 -1.52 -12.11
N GLY A 8 5.52 -1.91 -10.84
CA GLY A 8 4.18 -2.25 -10.35
C GLY A 8 3.63 -3.54 -10.98
N GLU A 9 4.50 -4.40 -11.48
CA GLU A 9 4.11 -5.63 -12.16
C GLU A 9 3.83 -6.75 -11.16
N GLU A 10 2.66 -7.38 -11.30
CA GLU A 10 2.19 -8.49 -10.47
C GLU A 10 2.06 -9.80 -11.25
N ASN A 11 2.08 -9.73 -12.59
CA ASN A 11 2.02 -10.89 -13.46
C ASN A 11 3.42 -11.28 -13.95
N PHE A 12 3.84 -12.50 -13.61
CA PHE A 12 5.11 -13.05 -14.07
C PHE A 12 5.24 -13.12 -15.60
N ASP A 13 4.14 -13.21 -16.35
CA ASP A 13 4.17 -13.25 -17.81
C ASP A 13 4.75 -11.99 -18.45
N ASN A 14 4.49 -10.85 -17.84
CA ASN A 14 4.92 -9.54 -18.35
C ASN A 14 6.43 -9.28 -18.10
N MET A 15 7.10 -10.13 -17.31
CA MET A 15 8.51 -9.99 -16.99
C MET A 15 9.41 -10.52 -18.13
N SER A 16 9.50 -9.73 -19.21
CA SER A 16 10.09 -10.13 -20.50
C SER A 16 11.56 -10.57 -20.44
N ASN A 17 12.33 -10.03 -19.49
CA ASN A 17 13.74 -10.38 -19.29
C ASN A 17 13.97 -11.59 -18.36
N ILE A 18 12.90 -12.29 -17.96
CA ILE A 18 12.96 -13.56 -17.22
C ILE A 18 12.68 -14.72 -18.18
N ASN A 19 13.53 -15.74 -18.15
CA ASN A 19 13.35 -16.90 -19.03
C ASN A 19 12.04 -17.65 -18.73
N LYS A 20 11.52 -18.35 -19.73
CA LYS A 20 10.21 -19.03 -19.65
C LYS A 20 10.17 -20.07 -18.54
N VAL A 21 11.23 -20.86 -18.36
CA VAL A 21 11.30 -21.93 -17.34
C VAL A 21 11.13 -21.35 -15.93
N LEU A 22 11.78 -20.23 -15.63
CA LEU A 22 11.68 -19.56 -14.34
C LEU A 22 10.30 -18.90 -14.14
N ARG A 23 9.74 -18.25 -15.17
CA ARG A 23 8.38 -17.70 -15.10
C ARG A 23 7.34 -18.77 -14.77
N GLU A 24 7.40 -19.91 -15.47
CA GLU A 24 6.51 -21.05 -15.20
C GLU A 24 6.73 -21.71 -13.83
N LYS A 25 7.95 -21.66 -13.29
CA LYS A 25 8.20 -22.09 -11.90
C LYS A 25 7.55 -21.13 -10.92
N LEU A 26 7.76 -19.82 -11.08
CA LEU A 26 7.25 -18.78 -10.17
C LEU A 26 5.72 -18.81 -10.09
N LYS A 27 5.01 -18.89 -11.23
CA LYS A 27 3.55 -19.02 -11.26
C LYS A 27 2.99 -20.19 -10.46
N ARG A 28 3.77 -21.26 -10.28
CA ARG A 28 3.34 -22.47 -9.55
C ARG A 28 3.59 -22.40 -8.04
N ILE A 29 4.56 -21.62 -7.59
CA ILE A 29 5.02 -21.65 -6.20
C ILE A 29 4.94 -20.29 -5.48
N ALA A 30 4.59 -19.22 -6.21
CA ALA A 30 4.57 -17.86 -5.69
C ALA A 30 3.46 -17.05 -6.35
N GLU A 31 3.05 -15.98 -5.68
CA GLU A 31 2.16 -14.95 -6.19
C GLU A 31 2.67 -13.57 -5.77
N ILE A 32 2.19 -12.53 -6.46
CA ILE A 32 2.39 -11.13 -6.08
C ILE A 32 0.99 -10.58 -5.82
N LYS A 33 0.65 -10.41 -4.55
CA LYS A 33 -0.70 -10.01 -4.14
C LYS A 33 -0.61 -8.88 -3.12
N ALA A 34 -1.11 -7.71 -3.50
CA ALA A 34 -1.22 -6.56 -2.63
C ALA A 34 -2.68 -6.35 -2.20
N PRO A 35 -2.94 -5.70 -1.06
CA PRO A 35 -4.30 -5.30 -0.66
C PRO A 35 -5.02 -4.54 -1.79
N GLU A 36 -6.32 -4.79 -1.93
CA GLU A 36 -7.17 -4.11 -2.91
C GLU A 36 -7.76 -2.84 -2.29
N VAL A 37 -7.96 -1.81 -3.10
CA VAL A 37 -8.61 -0.58 -2.67
C VAL A 37 -10.12 -0.80 -2.67
N ALA A 38 -10.74 -0.77 -1.50
CA ALA A 38 -12.19 -0.82 -1.36
C ALA A 38 -12.84 0.55 -1.58
N VAL A 39 -12.21 1.62 -1.07
CA VAL A 39 -12.67 3.01 -1.19
C VAL A 39 -11.49 3.92 -1.45
N GLU A 40 -11.64 4.87 -2.37
CA GLU A 40 -10.70 5.95 -2.62
C GLU A 40 -11.40 7.30 -2.41
N GLN A 41 -10.75 8.20 -1.68
CA GLN A 41 -11.20 9.56 -1.44
C GLN A 41 -10.08 10.53 -1.81
N ARG A 42 -10.41 11.57 -2.57
CA ARG A 42 -9.44 12.60 -3.00
C ARG A 42 -9.85 13.95 -2.44
N SER A 43 -8.92 14.61 -1.77
CA SER A 43 -9.06 15.98 -1.28
C SER A 43 -8.65 16.99 -2.35
N ALA A 44 -9.10 18.24 -2.21
CA ALA A 44 -8.74 19.33 -3.11
C ALA A 44 -7.26 19.74 -2.99
N ASP A 45 -6.62 19.45 -1.85
CA ASP A 45 -5.18 19.67 -1.61
C ASP A 45 -4.29 18.59 -2.25
N GLY A 46 -4.89 17.59 -2.92
CA GLY A 46 -4.16 16.48 -3.54
C GLY A 46 -3.98 15.25 -2.64
N THR A 47 -4.32 15.34 -1.35
CA THR A 47 -4.33 14.19 -0.43
C THR A 47 -5.27 13.11 -0.95
N ILE A 48 -4.81 11.86 -0.94
CA ILE A 48 -5.61 10.69 -1.32
C ILE A 48 -5.66 9.73 -0.15
N LYS A 49 -6.86 9.35 0.26
CA LYS A 49 -7.09 8.37 1.31
C LYS A 49 -7.67 7.11 0.67
N TRP A 50 -7.06 5.96 0.99
CA TRP A 50 -7.54 4.65 0.58
C TRP A 50 -7.96 3.84 1.79
N ALA A 51 -9.14 3.23 1.73
CA ALA A 51 -9.48 2.08 2.55
C ALA A 51 -9.09 0.81 1.78
N MET A 52 -8.12 0.05 2.30
CA MET A 52 -7.61 -1.16 1.67
C MET A 52 -8.11 -2.42 2.37
N GLN A 53 -8.53 -3.41 1.60
CA GLN A 53 -9.06 -4.67 2.08
C GLN A 53 -7.94 -5.65 2.48
N VAL A 54 -7.99 -6.15 3.72
CA VAL A 54 -7.03 -7.08 4.32
C VAL A 54 -7.76 -8.26 4.98
N GLY A 55 -8.14 -9.25 4.17
CA GLY A 55 -9.06 -10.31 4.59
C GLY A 55 -10.49 -9.77 4.68
N ASP A 56 -11.16 -9.97 5.81
CA ASP A 56 -12.54 -9.47 6.04
C ASP A 56 -12.57 -8.07 6.68
N GLN A 57 -11.42 -7.40 6.77
CA GLN A 57 -11.25 -6.11 7.44
C GLN A 57 -10.62 -5.07 6.52
N GLN A 58 -10.65 -3.81 6.96
CA GLN A 58 -10.08 -2.69 6.22
C GLN A 58 -9.07 -1.93 7.07
N ILE A 59 -8.06 -1.40 6.38
CA ILE A 59 -7.06 -0.49 6.94
C ILE A 59 -6.99 0.77 6.09
N GLU A 60 -6.38 1.82 6.63
CA GLU A 60 -6.24 3.09 5.93
C GLU A 60 -4.81 3.29 5.42
N THR A 61 -4.68 3.86 4.24
CA THR A 61 -3.42 4.32 3.69
C THR A 61 -3.65 5.72 3.13
N VAL A 62 -2.80 6.67 3.51
CA VAL A 62 -2.97 8.07 3.11
C VAL A 62 -1.75 8.55 2.37
N TYR A 63 -1.95 9.07 1.17
CA TYR A 63 -0.96 9.75 0.37
C TYR A 63 -1.11 11.26 0.51
N ILE A 64 -0.01 11.92 0.86
CA ILE A 64 0.04 13.37 1.11
C ILE A 64 1.12 13.94 0.18
N PRO A 65 0.73 14.57 -0.95
CA PRO A 65 1.66 15.27 -1.82
C PRO A 65 2.00 16.64 -1.24
N GLU A 66 3.26 17.03 -1.38
CA GLU A 66 3.77 18.37 -1.09
C GLU A 66 4.69 18.80 -2.25
N ASP A 67 5.12 20.07 -2.27
CA ASP A 67 5.89 20.62 -3.40
C ASP A 67 7.22 19.86 -3.65
N ASP A 68 7.91 19.43 -2.59
CA ASP A 68 9.23 18.81 -2.66
C ASP A 68 9.26 17.32 -2.30
N ARG A 69 8.14 16.77 -1.84
CA ARG A 69 8.05 15.39 -1.35
C ARG A 69 6.66 14.79 -1.49
N ALA A 70 6.60 13.48 -1.42
CA ALA A 70 5.37 12.71 -1.39
C ALA A 70 5.43 11.71 -0.23
N THR A 71 4.58 11.93 0.77
CA THR A 71 4.54 11.12 2.00
C THR A 71 3.43 10.10 1.93
N LEU A 72 3.74 8.85 2.27
CA LEU A 72 2.75 7.79 2.44
C LEU A 72 2.67 7.38 3.91
N CYS A 73 1.49 7.52 4.48
CA CYS A 73 1.13 6.99 5.79
C CYS A 73 0.61 5.56 5.62
N VAL A 74 1.24 4.62 6.32
CA VAL A 74 0.92 3.19 6.25
C VAL A 74 0.49 2.64 7.61
N SER A 75 -0.54 1.80 7.59
CA SER A 75 -1.00 1.05 8.76
C SER A 75 -0.10 -0.15 9.04
N SER A 76 -0.04 -0.53 10.31
CA SER A 76 0.74 -1.68 10.79
C SER A 76 -0.12 -2.78 11.42
N GLN A 77 -1.32 -2.42 11.85
CA GLN A 77 -2.28 -3.28 12.53
C GLN A 77 -3.68 -3.07 11.97
N VAL A 78 -4.58 -4.01 12.27
CA VAL A 78 -6.01 -3.77 12.12
C VAL A 78 -6.57 -3.41 13.49
N GLY A 79 -6.91 -2.13 13.64
CA GLY A 79 -7.23 -1.55 14.94
C GLY A 79 -5.99 -1.40 15.83
N CYS A 80 -6.15 -0.80 17.01
CA CYS A 80 -5.04 -0.56 17.93
C CYS A 80 -5.37 -1.04 19.35
N ALA A 81 -4.42 -1.72 19.99
CA ALA A 81 -4.56 -2.18 21.38
C ALA A 81 -4.37 -1.03 22.39
N LEU A 82 -3.76 0.06 21.96
CA LEU A 82 -3.57 1.25 22.77
C LEU A 82 -4.88 2.02 22.80
N ALA A 83 -5.54 2.03 23.97
CA ALA A 83 -6.82 2.69 24.21
C ALA A 83 -6.68 4.23 24.30
N CYS A 84 -5.97 4.85 23.37
CA CYS A 84 -5.82 6.29 23.30
C CYS A 84 -7.18 6.95 23.03
N THR A 85 -7.68 7.75 23.97
CA THR A 85 -9.06 8.27 23.95
C THR A 85 -9.36 9.20 22.77
N PHE A 86 -8.34 9.86 22.22
CA PHE A 86 -8.46 10.73 21.05
C PHE A 86 -8.35 9.98 19.71
N CYS A 87 -8.01 8.69 19.72
CA CYS A 87 -7.71 7.92 18.52
C CYS A 87 -8.93 7.12 18.07
N SER A 88 -9.48 7.43 16.88
CA SER A 88 -10.57 6.66 16.27
C SER A 88 -10.21 5.18 16.09
N THR A 89 -8.96 4.87 15.73
CA THR A 89 -8.48 3.48 15.57
C THR A 89 -8.43 2.72 16.90
N ALA A 90 -8.20 3.42 18.02
CA ALA A 90 -8.25 2.82 19.35
C ALA A 90 -9.68 2.43 19.75
N GLN A 91 -10.69 3.20 19.32
CA GLN A 91 -12.10 2.91 19.61
C GLN A 91 -12.61 1.63 18.92
N GLN A 92 -12.00 1.24 17.80
CA GLN A 92 -12.32 0.00 17.10
C GLN A 92 -11.82 -1.25 17.83
N GLY A 93 -10.90 -1.08 18.79
CA GLY A 93 -10.21 -2.17 19.47
C GLY A 93 -9.19 -2.87 18.58
N PHE A 94 -8.32 -3.68 19.18
CA PHE A 94 -7.34 -4.46 18.45
C PHE A 94 -7.94 -5.73 17.86
N ASN A 95 -7.60 -6.04 16.61
CA ASN A 95 -7.90 -7.33 16.01
C ASN A 95 -6.64 -8.19 15.80
N ARG A 96 -5.73 -7.73 14.95
CA ARG A 96 -4.51 -8.47 14.58
C ARG A 96 -3.42 -7.55 14.03
N ASN A 97 -2.20 -8.08 13.98
CA ASN A 97 -1.11 -7.46 13.22
C ASN A 97 -1.26 -7.73 11.72
N LEU A 98 -0.73 -6.82 10.90
CA LEU A 98 -0.59 -7.03 9.47
C LEU A 98 0.65 -7.89 9.16
N SER A 99 0.53 -8.73 8.14
CA SER A 99 1.67 -9.42 7.55
C SER A 99 2.57 -8.46 6.77
N VAL A 100 3.81 -8.87 6.50
CA VAL A 100 4.75 -8.08 5.69
C VAL A 100 4.16 -7.72 4.33
N ALA A 101 3.46 -8.65 3.69
CA ALA A 101 2.82 -8.44 2.39
C ALA A 101 1.70 -7.38 2.46
N GLU A 102 0.93 -7.34 3.55
CA GLU A 102 -0.11 -6.34 3.76
C GLU A 102 0.48 -4.94 4.05
N ILE A 103 1.61 -4.86 4.77
CA ILE A 103 2.28 -3.57 5.03
C ILE A 103 2.92 -3.02 3.75
N ILE A 104 3.82 -3.79 3.12
CA ILE A 104 4.50 -3.32 1.90
C ILE A 104 3.55 -3.22 0.71
N GLY A 105 2.45 -3.99 0.73
CA GLY A 105 1.39 -3.95 -0.26
C GLY A 105 0.67 -2.60 -0.32
N GLN A 106 0.55 -1.88 0.80
CA GLN A 106 0.03 -0.51 0.82
C GLN A 106 0.90 0.43 -0.02
N VAL A 107 2.23 0.39 0.19
CA VAL A 107 3.21 1.17 -0.57
C VAL A 107 3.17 0.80 -2.05
N TRP A 108 3.11 -0.50 -2.34
CA TRP A 108 3.07 -1.01 -3.71
C TRP A 108 1.81 -0.56 -4.45
N ARG A 109 0.63 -0.67 -3.82
CA ARG A 109 -0.66 -0.28 -4.40
C ARG A 109 -0.72 1.24 -4.63
N ALA A 110 -0.30 2.03 -3.65
CA ALA A 110 -0.22 3.48 -3.79
C ALA A 110 0.73 3.89 -4.92
N SER A 111 1.94 3.31 -4.98
CA SER A 111 2.89 3.53 -6.07
C SER A 111 2.29 3.19 -7.44
N LYS A 112 1.51 2.12 -7.56
CA LYS A 112 0.82 1.70 -8.79
C LYS A 112 -0.26 2.68 -9.23
N ILE A 113 -1.04 3.21 -8.29
CA ILE A 113 -2.11 4.19 -8.58
C ILE A 113 -1.53 5.56 -8.96
N ILE A 114 -0.50 6.03 -8.24
CA ILE A 114 0.14 7.33 -8.52
C ILE A 114 0.99 7.27 -9.80
N GLY A 115 1.67 6.14 -10.03
CA GLY A 115 2.53 5.91 -11.18
C GLY A 115 3.95 5.53 -10.76
N ASN A 116 4.33 4.28 -11.00
CA ASN A 116 5.65 3.79 -10.59
C ASN A 116 6.80 4.47 -11.34
N PHE A 117 7.93 4.58 -10.65
CA PHE A 117 9.18 5.15 -11.16
C PHE A 117 9.64 4.58 -12.51
N GLY A 118 9.52 3.27 -12.74
CA GLY A 118 9.91 2.62 -13.98
C GLY A 118 9.04 2.99 -15.19
N VAL A 119 7.88 3.61 -14.95
CA VAL A 119 6.96 4.09 -15.99
C VAL A 119 7.06 5.61 -16.15
N THR A 120 7.07 6.35 -15.05
CA THR A 120 7.01 7.82 -15.05
C THR A 120 8.38 8.50 -15.00
N GLY A 121 9.43 7.80 -14.57
CA GLY A 121 10.74 8.37 -14.26
C GLY A 121 10.79 9.19 -12.97
N VAL A 122 9.66 9.39 -12.29
CA VAL A 122 9.52 10.15 -11.05
C VAL A 122 9.15 9.19 -9.92
N ARG A 123 9.74 9.36 -8.74
CA ARG A 123 9.38 8.54 -7.58
C ARG A 123 7.99 8.95 -7.09
N PRO A 124 6.98 8.06 -7.07
CA PRO A 124 5.65 8.43 -6.61
C PRO A 124 5.60 8.70 -5.11
N ILE A 125 6.50 8.09 -4.34
CA ILE A 125 6.57 8.21 -2.88
C ILE A 125 8.03 8.41 -2.50
N THR A 126 8.32 9.44 -1.71
CA THR A 126 9.67 9.75 -1.22
C THR A 126 9.83 9.49 0.27
N ASN A 127 8.73 9.51 1.02
CA ASN A 127 8.71 9.34 2.46
C ASN A 127 7.63 8.33 2.86
N VAL A 128 7.94 7.46 3.82
CA VAL A 128 6.96 6.52 4.39
C VAL A 128 6.96 6.71 5.89
N VAL A 129 5.77 6.89 6.46
CA VAL A 129 5.56 7.03 7.91
C VAL A 129 4.64 5.92 8.40
N MET A 130 5.05 5.24 9.48
CA MET A 130 4.22 4.25 10.17
C MET A 130 3.33 5.02 11.14
N MET A 131 2.12 5.35 10.72
CA MET A 131 1.17 6.11 11.53
C MET A 131 -0.21 5.53 11.28
N GLU A 132 -0.88 5.09 12.34
CA GLU A 132 -2.29 4.72 12.29
C GLU A 132 -3.07 6.04 12.16
N TRP A 133 -3.65 6.32 10.99
CA TRP A 133 -4.30 7.60 10.77
C TRP A 133 -5.54 7.70 11.66
N VAL A 134 -5.62 8.79 12.42
CA VAL A 134 -6.75 9.08 13.31
C VAL A 134 -7.72 9.93 12.52
N ASN A 135 -8.90 9.40 12.21
CA ASN A 135 -9.98 10.15 11.58
C ASN A 135 -10.11 11.56 12.18
N HIS A 136 -9.88 12.58 11.36
CA HIS A 136 -10.67 13.80 11.40
C HIS A 136 -11.34 13.92 10.02
N CYS A 137 -12.58 13.43 9.94
CA CYS A 137 -13.55 14.06 9.05
C CYS A 137 -14.01 15.35 9.71
#